data_AF-A0A4R2S4F7-F1
#
_entry.id   AF-A0A4R2S4F7-F1
#
_cell.length_a   1.000
_cell.length_b   1.000
_cell.length_c   1.000
_cell.angle_alpha   90.00
_cell.angle_beta   90.00
_cell.angle_gamma   90.00
#
_symmetry.space_group_name_H-M   'P 1'
#
loop_
_entity.id
_entity.type
_entity.pdbx_description
1 polymer ?
#
loop_
_entity_poly.entity_id
_entity_poly.type
_entity_poly.pdbx_seq_one_letter_code
_entity_poly.pdbx_strand_id
1 'polypeptide(L)'
;MKDWFPLASYEFYAFLTTGMVALAAYDRVFMGSALAHEQHWTIVSGVFWAVVAYLVGQIIAMPSAALLEHVVARRILRPPSEIVLGIHPPRRRERWLAALSGAREYQPLPVPNQTRIMGKLATGLNVASTAMDGEAAFVAAFPHARGVADTATRLDNFINQYGMCRNVSMAAIIATAMLAYASWQTHDRMTVTLMIGAAVLAIGLFLRFIKFYAAYTREVFRTYDKVVS
;
A
#
# COMPACT_ATOMS: atom_id res chain seq x y z
N MET A 1 -18.90 -16.77 -5.87
CA MET A 1 -17.87 -17.83 -5.94
C MET A 1 -17.46 -18.15 -4.51
N LYS A 2 -17.24 -19.43 -4.20
CA LYS A 2 -16.86 -19.86 -2.85
C LYS A 2 -15.37 -19.54 -2.67
N ASP A 3 -15.04 -18.56 -1.84
CA ASP A 3 -13.66 -18.20 -1.54
C ASP A 3 -13.08 -19.24 -0.60
N TRP A 4 -12.38 -20.22 -1.16
CA TRP A 4 -11.71 -21.25 -0.37
C TRP A 4 -10.51 -20.68 0.42
N PHE A 5 -9.97 -19.52 0.00
CA PHE A 5 -8.88 -18.82 0.68
C PHE A 5 -8.98 -17.29 0.55
N PRO A 6 -9.93 -16.64 1.23
CA PRO A 6 -10.28 -15.22 0.99
C PRO A 6 -9.12 -14.22 1.20
N LEU A 7 -8.17 -14.53 2.10
CA LEU A 7 -6.95 -13.72 2.28
C LEU A 7 -5.80 -14.15 1.35
N ALA A 8 -5.66 -15.45 1.06
CA ALA A 8 -4.56 -15.95 0.23
C ALA A 8 -4.72 -15.56 -1.25
N SER A 9 -5.94 -15.41 -1.75
CA SER A 9 -6.18 -15.02 -3.15
C SER A 9 -5.57 -13.66 -3.48
N TYR A 10 -5.77 -12.66 -2.62
CA TYR A 10 -5.29 -11.30 -2.88
C TYR A 10 -3.79 -11.17 -2.65
N GLU A 11 -3.25 -11.81 -1.63
CA GLU A 11 -1.80 -11.90 -1.42
C GLU A 11 -1.11 -12.61 -2.59
N PHE A 12 -1.73 -13.66 -3.14
CA PHE A 12 -1.25 -14.33 -4.33
C PHE A 12 -1.08 -13.38 -5.52
N TYR A 13 -2.12 -12.61 -5.86
CA TYR A 13 -2.03 -11.66 -6.97
C TYR A 13 -1.03 -10.53 -6.69
N ALA A 14 -0.94 -10.06 -5.44
CA ALA A 14 0.02 -9.03 -5.06
C ALA A 14 1.46 -9.50 -5.25
N PHE A 15 1.81 -10.69 -4.76
CA PHE A 15 3.14 -11.25 -4.92
C PHE A 15 3.44 -11.63 -6.37
N LEU A 16 2.50 -12.28 -7.05
CA LEU A 16 2.66 -12.63 -8.47
C LEU A 16 2.93 -11.38 -9.32
N THR A 17 2.12 -10.33 -9.19
CA THR A 17 2.29 -9.08 -9.95
C THR A 17 3.64 -8.42 -9.62
N THR A 18 4.01 -8.40 -8.33
CA THR A 18 5.29 -7.83 -7.86
C THR A 18 6.47 -8.54 -8.50
N GLY A 19 6.46 -9.88 -8.50
CA GLY A 19 7.52 -10.66 -9.12
C GLY A 19 7.54 -10.57 -10.63
N MET A 20 6.39 -10.53 -11.30
CA MET A 20 6.34 -10.34 -12.75
C MET A 20 6.97 -9.01 -13.18
N VAL A 21 6.73 -7.91 -12.44
CA VAL A 21 7.37 -6.62 -12.71
C VAL A 21 8.89 -6.71 -12.57
N ALA A 22 9.38 -7.34 -11.50
CA ALA A 22 10.80 -7.49 -11.27
C ALA A 22 11.48 -8.40 -12.30
N LEU A 23 10.85 -9.53 -12.64
CA LEU A 23 11.35 -10.47 -13.64
C LEU A 23 11.34 -9.88 -15.05
N ALA A 24 10.32 -9.10 -15.42
CA ALA A 24 10.29 -8.44 -16.72
C ALA A 24 11.46 -7.44 -16.88
N ALA A 25 11.78 -6.69 -15.82
CA ALA A 25 12.95 -5.81 -15.82
C ALA A 25 14.25 -6.62 -15.86
N TYR A 26 14.35 -7.70 -15.10
CA TYR A 26 15.51 -8.59 -15.10
C TYR A 26 15.75 -9.21 -16.49
N ASP A 27 14.71 -9.76 -17.12
CA ASP A 27 14.75 -10.34 -18.46
C ASP A 27 15.22 -9.32 -19.49
N ARG A 28 14.65 -8.10 -19.45
CA ARG A 28 15.05 -7.02 -20.35
C ARG A 28 16.53 -6.64 -20.19
N VAL A 29 17.03 -6.58 -18.96
CA VAL A 29 18.37 -6.05 -18.64
C VAL A 29 19.47 -7.11 -18.80
N PHE A 30 19.24 -8.31 -18.29
CA PHE A 30 20.27 -9.35 -18.19
C PHE A 30 20.13 -10.46 -19.22
N MET A 31 18.93 -10.67 -19.77
CA MET A 31 18.66 -11.74 -20.74
C MET A 31 18.30 -11.21 -22.14
N GLY A 32 18.34 -9.89 -22.34
CA GLY A 32 18.03 -9.28 -23.64
C GLY A 32 16.59 -9.52 -24.09
N SER A 33 15.64 -9.62 -23.15
CA SER A 33 14.23 -9.93 -23.41
C SER A 33 13.99 -11.36 -23.95
N ALA A 34 14.81 -12.33 -23.56
CA ALA A 34 14.66 -13.71 -24.01
C ALA A 34 13.29 -14.31 -23.63
N LEU A 35 12.81 -14.07 -22.41
CA LEU A 35 11.50 -14.57 -21.99
C LEU A 35 10.37 -13.87 -22.74
N ALA A 36 10.47 -12.54 -22.92
CA ALA A 36 9.44 -11.79 -23.64
C ALA A 36 9.35 -12.15 -25.13
N HIS A 37 10.46 -12.56 -25.76
CA HIS A 37 10.50 -12.95 -27.17
C HIS A 37 10.30 -14.46 -27.42
N GLU A 38 10.15 -15.26 -26.37
CA GLU A 38 9.93 -16.71 -26.50
C GLU A 38 8.62 -16.97 -27.26
N GLN A 39 8.72 -17.60 -28.43
CA GLN A 39 7.58 -17.84 -29.32
C GLN A 39 6.81 -19.11 -28.98
N HIS A 40 7.40 -20.02 -28.21
CA HIS A 40 6.86 -21.35 -27.95
C HIS A 40 6.67 -21.61 -26.45
N TRP A 41 5.82 -20.79 -25.84
CA TRP A 41 5.39 -21.00 -24.46
C TRP A 41 4.61 -22.30 -24.32
N THR A 42 5.16 -23.25 -23.57
CA THR A 42 4.42 -24.42 -23.09
C THR A 42 3.63 -24.06 -21.85
N ILE A 43 2.57 -24.82 -21.55
CA ILE A 43 1.82 -24.66 -20.29
C ILE A 43 2.77 -24.83 -19.09
N VAL A 44 3.70 -25.79 -19.17
CA VAL A 44 4.66 -26.07 -18.10
C VAL A 44 5.58 -24.88 -17.85
N SER A 45 6.14 -24.27 -18.90
CA SER A 45 6.99 -23.09 -18.75
C SER A 45 6.23 -21.88 -18.22
N GLY A 46 4.98 -21.68 -18.64
CA GLY A 46 4.11 -20.64 -18.10
C GLY A 46 3.85 -20.81 -16.60
N VAL A 47 3.51 -22.02 -16.16
CA VAL A 47 3.30 -22.34 -14.74
C VAL A 47 4.60 -22.16 -13.95
N PHE A 48 5.73 -22.64 -14.47
CA PHE A 48 7.03 -22.47 -13.83
C PHE A 48 7.36 -21.00 -13.58
N TRP A 49 7.25 -20.14 -14.60
CA TRP A 49 7.54 -18.71 -14.46
C TRP A 49 6.54 -17.97 -13.57
N ALA A 50 5.27 -18.41 -13.52
CA ALA A 50 4.31 -17.89 -12.55
C ALA A 50 4.71 -18.22 -11.11
N VAL A 51 5.20 -19.45 -10.84
CA VAL A 51 5.72 -19.84 -9.53
C VAL A 51 6.97 -19.03 -9.17
N VAL A 52 7.91 -18.89 -10.10
CA VAL A 52 9.12 -18.07 -9.89
C VAL A 52 8.75 -16.62 -9.60
N ALA A 53 7.82 -16.04 -10.36
CA ALA A 53 7.32 -14.70 -10.12
C ALA A 53 6.70 -14.58 -8.71
N TYR A 54 5.84 -15.52 -8.32
CA TYR A 54 5.25 -15.51 -6.97
C TYR A 54 6.32 -15.54 -5.87
N LEU A 55 7.35 -16.39 -6.00
CA LEU A 55 8.46 -16.47 -5.03
C LEU A 55 9.30 -15.19 -4.98
N VAL A 56 9.66 -14.64 -6.14
CA VAL A 56 10.38 -13.35 -6.24
C VAL A 56 9.55 -12.23 -5.60
N GLY A 57 8.23 -12.22 -5.82
CA GLY A 57 7.31 -11.29 -5.21
C GLY A 57 7.31 -11.34 -3.69
N GLN A 58 7.33 -12.54 -3.10
CA GLN A 58 7.44 -12.71 -1.65
C GLN A 58 8.78 -12.19 -1.11
N ILE A 59 9.88 -12.46 -1.81
CA ILE A 59 11.21 -11.98 -1.42
C ILE A 59 11.23 -10.44 -1.41
N ILE A 60 10.63 -9.79 -2.41
CA ILE A 60 10.55 -8.31 -2.51
C ILE A 60 9.57 -7.73 -1.47
N ALA A 61 8.58 -8.47 -1.01
CA ALA A 61 7.62 -7.99 -0.03
C ALA A 61 8.27 -7.70 1.33
N MET A 62 9.31 -8.45 1.72
CA MET A 62 10.05 -8.23 2.97
C MET A 62 10.72 -6.84 3.03
N PRO A 63 11.59 -6.44 2.09
CA PRO A 63 12.17 -5.10 2.08
C PRO A 63 11.12 -4.03 1.81
N SER A 64 10.02 -4.33 1.09
CA SER A 64 8.91 -3.40 0.90
C SER A 64 8.28 -2.96 2.23
N ALA A 65 8.03 -3.91 3.15
CA ALA A 65 7.52 -3.61 4.49
C ALA A 65 8.55 -2.84 5.37
N ALA A 66 9.83 -3.17 5.24
CA ALA A 66 10.88 -2.48 5.99
C ALA A 66 11.10 -1.04 5.49
N LEU A 67 11.13 -0.81 4.18
CA LEU A 67 11.47 0.50 3.62
C LEU A 67 10.23 1.40 3.47
N LEU A 68 9.23 0.96 2.72
CA LEU A 68 8.08 1.83 2.41
C LEU A 68 7.17 2.02 3.62
N GLU A 69 6.96 0.99 4.42
CA GLU A 69 6.09 1.10 5.59
C GLU A 69 6.84 1.63 6.82
N HIS A 70 7.97 1.05 7.23
CA HIS A 70 8.64 1.52 8.45
C HIS A 70 9.44 2.82 8.26
N VAL A 71 10.14 3.00 7.13
CA VAL A 71 10.89 4.26 6.92
C VAL A 71 9.95 5.35 6.42
N VAL A 72 9.20 5.11 5.35
CA VAL A 72 8.42 6.19 4.74
C VAL A 72 7.12 6.48 5.50
N ALA A 73 6.31 5.48 5.82
CA ALA A 73 5.02 5.74 6.47
C ALA A 73 5.15 6.12 7.95
N ARG A 74 6.13 5.60 8.70
CA ARG A 74 6.29 5.91 10.13
C ARG A 74 7.30 7.01 10.46
N ARG A 75 8.40 7.17 9.71
CA ARG A 75 9.39 8.25 9.98
C ARG A 75 9.12 9.52 9.17
N ILE A 76 8.73 9.37 7.90
CA ILE A 76 8.54 10.52 7.01
C ILE A 76 7.12 11.06 7.15
N LEU A 77 6.09 10.24 7.21
CA LEU A 77 4.71 10.71 7.37
C LEU A 77 4.25 10.59 8.82
N ARG A 78 3.34 11.47 9.24
CA ARG A 78 2.61 11.25 10.49
C ARG A 78 1.60 10.13 10.30
N PRO A 79 1.38 9.27 11.31
CA PRO A 79 0.35 8.25 11.28
C PRO A 79 -1.02 8.85 10.89
N PRO A 80 -1.80 8.20 10.00
CA PRO A 80 -3.12 8.69 9.63
C PRO A 80 -4.04 8.85 10.83
N SER A 81 -3.87 8.06 11.90
CA SER A 81 -4.71 8.14 13.09
C SER A 81 -4.62 9.50 13.79
N GLU A 82 -3.42 10.06 13.90
CA GLU A 82 -3.19 11.38 14.48
C GLU A 82 -3.81 12.51 13.64
N ILE A 83 -3.73 12.39 12.31
CA ILE A 83 -4.22 13.41 11.39
C ILE A 83 -5.74 13.35 11.28
N VAL A 84 -6.30 12.15 11.12
CA VAL A 84 -7.75 11.91 10.96
C VAL A 84 -8.52 12.38 12.18
N LEU A 85 -7.97 12.17 13.38
CA LEU A 85 -8.54 12.63 14.65
C LEU A 85 -8.25 14.11 14.96
N GLY A 86 -7.41 14.78 14.17
CA GLY A 86 -7.05 16.18 14.39
C GLY A 86 -6.14 16.42 15.61
N ILE A 87 -5.53 15.37 16.16
CA ILE A 87 -4.51 15.49 17.24
C ILE A 87 -3.35 16.37 16.76
N HIS A 88 -3.01 16.22 15.48
CA HIS A 88 -1.90 16.90 14.87
C HIS A 88 -2.28 17.46 13.48
N PRO A 89 -1.95 18.73 13.18
CA PRO A 89 -2.24 19.29 11.88
C PRO A 89 -1.34 18.63 10.80
N PRO A 90 -1.84 18.47 9.56
CA PRO A 90 -1.05 17.90 8.48
C PRO A 90 0.10 18.84 8.08
N ARG A 91 1.30 18.28 7.98
CA ARG A 91 2.53 18.94 7.50
C ARG A 91 2.38 19.31 6.02
N ARG A 92 3.20 20.25 5.53
CA ARG A 92 3.16 20.68 4.11
C ARG A 92 3.28 19.51 3.14
N ARG A 93 4.20 18.55 3.39
CA ARG A 93 4.37 17.36 2.57
C ARG A 93 3.14 16.44 2.54
N GLU A 94 2.44 16.31 3.66
CA GLU A 94 1.22 15.49 3.76
C GLU A 94 0.07 16.13 2.99
N ARG A 95 -0.02 17.48 2.98
CA ARG A 95 -1.00 18.20 2.14
C ARG A 95 -0.72 18.01 0.65
N TRP A 96 0.54 18.08 0.24
CA TRP A 96 0.94 17.79 -1.14
C TRP A 96 0.61 16.35 -1.53
N LEU A 97 0.94 15.38 -0.67
CA LEU A 97 0.60 13.98 -0.90
C LEU A 97 -0.91 13.77 -0.99
N ALA A 98 -1.70 14.40 -0.12
CA ALA A 98 -3.16 14.33 -0.17
C ALA A 98 -3.72 14.91 -1.48
N ALA A 99 -3.14 16.02 -1.98
CA ALA A 99 -3.52 16.62 -3.25
C ALA A 99 -3.17 15.70 -4.44
N LEU A 100 -1.94 15.17 -4.48
CA LEU A 100 -1.44 14.35 -5.59
C LEU A 100 -2.10 12.96 -5.66
N SER A 101 -2.35 12.33 -4.52
CA SER A 101 -2.99 11.01 -4.45
C SER A 101 -4.52 11.07 -4.56
N GLY A 102 -5.10 12.28 -4.57
CA GLY A 102 -6.53 12.47 -4.37
C GLY A 102 -7.03 11.92 -3.03
N ALA A 103 -6.13 11.71 -2.06
CA ALA A 103 -6.45 11.16 -0.75
C ALA A 103 -7.08 12.23 0.15
N ARG A 104 -8.35 12.56 -0.13
CA ARG A 104 -9.23 13.20 0.87
C ARG A 104 -9.22 12.46 2.20
N GLU A 105 -8.93 11.16 2.16
CA GLU A 105 -8.83 10.31 3.34
C GLU A 105 -7.66 10.65 4.26
N TYR A 106 -6.60 11.31 3.74
CA TYR A 106 -5.48 11.82 4.53
C TYR A 106 -5.74 13.19 5.16
N GLN A 107 -6.96 13.72 5.03
CA GLN A 107 -7.37 14.96 5.70
C GLN A 107 -8.06 14.66 7.03
N PRO A 108 -8.03 15.58 8.01
CA PRO A 108 -8.81 15.43 9.23
C PRO A 108 -10.29 15.17 8.94
N LEU A 109 -10.97 14.44 9.83
CA LEU A 109 -12.43 14.35 9.79
C LEU A 109 -13.08 15.72 10.04
N PRO A 110 -14.37 15.92 9.76
CA PRO A 110 -15.06 17.13 10.23
C PRO A 110 -14.93 17.28 11.75
N VAL A 111 -14.71 18.51 12.24
CA VAL A 111 -14.51 18.79 13.68
C VAL A 111 -15.57 18.15 14.58
N PRO A 112 -16.89 18.19 14.25
CA PRO A 112 -17.90 17.53 15.08
C PRO A 112 -17.69 16.03 15.25
N ASN A 113 -17.19 15.35 14.21
CA ASN A 113 -16.90 13.92 14.25
C ASN A 113 -15.65 13.66 15.08
N GLN A 114 -14.61 14.48 14.92
CA GLN A 114 -13.40 14.37 15.74
C GLN A 114 -13.75 14.47 17.23
N THR A 115 -14.49 15.51 17.64
CA THR A 115 -14.86 15.71 19.05
C THR A 115 -15.67 14.54 19.61
N ARG A 116 -16.65 14.03 18.84
CA ARG A 116 -17.45 12.86 19.25
C ARG A 116 -16.60 11.60 19.41
N ILE A 117 -15.76 11.30 18.43
CA ILE A 117 -14.88 10.13 18.45
C ILE A 117 -13.91 10.23 19.63
N MET A 118 -13.26 11.38 19.79
CA MET A 118 -12.31 11.63 20.87
C MET A 118 -12.96 11.55 22.24
N GLY A 119 -14.20 12.05 22.41
CA GLY A 119 -14.95 11.94 23.67
C GLY A 119 -15.29 10.48 24.03
N LYS A 120 -15.72 9.69 23.04
CA LYS A 120 -15.99 8.25 23.22
C LYS A 120 -14.71 7.49 23.57
N LEU A 121 -13.61 7.77 22.87
CA LEU A 121 -12.31 7.14 23.11
C LEU A 121 -11.75 7.53 24.48
N ALA A 122 -11.83 8.81 24.87
CA ALA A 122 -11.37 9.30 26.17
C ALA A 122 -12.09 8.59 27.32
N THR A 123 -13.41 8.41 27.17
CA THR A 123 -14.22 7.66 28.14
C THR A 123 -13.83 6.19 28.18
N GLY A 124 -13.71 5.53 27.03
CA GLY A 124 -13.39 4.10 26.94
C GLY A 124 -11.97 3.75 27.38
N LEU A 125 -11.01 4.65 27.17
CA LEU A 125 -9.60 4.47 27.54
C LEU A 125 -9.26 5.06 28.92
N ASN A 126 -10.21 5.73 29.58
CA ASN A 126 -10.01 6.44 30.85
C ASN A 126 -8.81 7.42 30.81
N VAL A 127 -8.70 8.18 29.73
CA VAL A 127 -7.66 9.19 29.53
C VAL A 127 -8.29 10.52 29.12
N ALA A 128 -7.64 11.64 29.43
CA ALA A 128 -8.09 12.95 28.97
C ALA A 128 -7.99 13.04 27.44
N SER A 129 -8.98 13.64 26.78
CA SER A 129 -8.99 13.82 25.31
C SER A 129 -7.77 14.59 24.78
N THR A 130 -7.15 15.44 25.61
CA THR A 130 -5.95 16.21 25.27
C THR A 130 -4.66 15.39 25.32
N ALA A 131 -4.68 14.24 25.99
CA ALA A 131 -3.55 13.32 26.12
C ALA A 131 -3.71 12.06 25.22
N MET A 132 -4.65 12.10 24.28
CA MET A 132 -4.94 10.97 23.40
C MET A 132 -3.77 10.66 22.47
N ASP A 133 -3.32 9.42 22.49
CA ASP A 133 -2.38 8.89 21.52
C ASP A 133 -3.10 8.30 20.30
N GLY A 134 -2.59 8.56 19.10
CA GLY A 134 -3.23 8.14 17.85
C GLY A 134 -3.21 6.62 17.65
N GLU A 135 -2.18 5.92 18.10
CA GLU A 135 -2.07 4.46 18.00
C GLU A 135 -3.01 3.79 19.02
N ALA A 136 -3.00 4.25 20.27
CA ALA A 136 -3.93 3.79 21.30
C ALA A 136 -5.40 3.98 20.89
N ALA A 137 -5.73 5.15 20.34
CA ALA A 137 -7.05 5.45 19.79
C ALA A 137 -7.47 4.46 18.68
N PHE A 138 -6.55 4.15 17.76
CA PHE A 138 -6.81 3.21 16.68
C PHE A 138 -7.01 1.79 17.20
N VAL A 139 -6.15 1.33 18.10
CA VAL A 139 -6.25 -0.01 18.72
C VAL A 139 -7.57 -0.18 19.46
N ALA A 140 -8.03 0.86 20.16
CA ALA A 140 -9.33 0.84 20.84
C ALA A 140 -10.51 0.80 19.84
N ALA A 141 -10.43 1.56 18.75
CA ALA A 141 -11.52 1.66 17.78
C ALA A 141 -11.63 0.42 16.85
N PHE A 142 -10.50 -0.23 16.57
CA PHE A 142 -10.40 -1.28 15.56
C PHE A 142 -11.34 -2.49 15.80
N PRO A 143 -11.41 -3.09 17.01
CA PRO A 143 -12.30 -4.22 17.27
C PRO A 143 -13.78 -3.90 17.00
N HIS A 144 -14.24 -2.69 17.35
CA HIS A 144 -15.62 -2.27 17.10
C HIS A 144 -15.91 -2.11 15.62
N ALA A 145 -14.98 -1.52 14.86
CA ALA A 145 -15.12 -1.39 13.42
C ALA A 145 -15.11 -2.76 12.72
N ARG A 146 -14.25 -3.67 13.17
CA ARG A 146 -14.15 -5.04 12.65
C ARG A 146 -15.37 -5.90 13.00
N GLY A 147 -16.08 -5.58 14.09
CA GLY A 147 -17.32 -6.25 14.49
C GLY A 147 -18.50 -6.02 13.54
N VAL A 148 -18.43 -5.01 12.64
CA VAL A 148 -19.46 -4.75 11.64
C VAL A 148 -19.11 -5.45 10.33
N ALA A 149 -19.92 -6.42 9.88
CA ALA A 149 -19.62 -7.29 8.74
C ALA A 149 -19.28 -6.54 7.43
N ASP A 150 -20.04 -5.50 7.09
CA ASP A 150 -19.77 -4.67 5.90
C ASP A 150 -18.44 -3.91 6.03
N THR A 151 -18.19 -3.30 7.19
CA THR A 151 -16.93 -2.62 7.47
C THR A 151 -15.75 -3.58 7.44
N ALA A 152 -15.90 -4.78 8.01
CA ALA A 152 -14.87 -5.81 7.99
C ALA A 152 -14.44 -6.12 6.54
N THR A 153 -15.40 -6.40 5.66
CA THR A 153 -15.15 -6.67 4.23
C THR A 153 -14.41 -5.51 3.56
N ARG A 154 -14.79 -4.26 3.86
CA ARG A 154 -14.12 -3.07 3.33
C ARG A 154 -12.70 -2.90 3.86
N LEU A 155 -12.47 -3.17 5.15
CA LEU A 155 -11.13 -3.12 5.76
C LEU A 155 -10.20 -4.16 5.13
N ASP A 156 -10.67 -5.39 4.87
CA ASP A 156 -9.89 -6.42 4.19
C ASP A 156 -9.49 -5.97 2.78
N ASN A 157 -10.43 -5.38 2.03
CA ASN A 157 -10.14 -4.83 0.70
C ASN A 157 -9.09 -3.71 0.74
N PHE A 158 -9.15 -2.84 1.75
CA PHE A 158 -8.15 -1.78 1.92
C PHE A 158 -6.77 -2.34 2.27
N ILE A 159 -6.69 -3.34 3.17
CA ILE A 159 -5.42 -4.01 3.52
C ILE A 159 -4.81 -4.71 2.30
N ASN A 160 -5.63 -5.38 1.49
CA ASN A 160 -5.17 -6.09 0.30
C ASN A 160 -4.63 -5.11 -0.75
N GLN A 161 -5.37 -4.03 -1.03
CA GLN A 161 -4.93 -3.00 -1.97
C GLN A 161 -3.71 -2.24 -1.46
N TYR A 162 -3.63 -2.00 -0.14
CA TYR A 162 -2.47 -1.45 0.53
C TYR A 162 -1.23 -2.31 0.30
N GLY A 163 -1.29 -3.61 0.59
CA GLY A 163 -0.18 -4.54 0.44
C GLY A 163 0.28 -4.69 -1.02
N MET A 164 -0.68 -4.83 -1.94
CA MET A 164 -0.40 -4.88 -3.38
C MET A 164 0.33 -3.62 -3.87
N CYS A 165 -0.21 -2.43 -3.55
CA CYS A 165 0.39 -1.17 -3.98
C CYS A 165 1.81 -1.00 -3.42
N ARG A 166 2.03 -1.33 -2.15
CA ARG A 166 3.34 -1.27 -1.49
C ARG A 166 4.36 -2.18 -2.17
N ASN A 167 3.99 -3.44 -2.39
CA ASN A 167 4.91 -4.44 -2.93
C ASN A 167 5.25 -4.15 -4.40
N VAL A 168 4.25 -3.87 -5.23
CA VAL A 168 4.46 -3.58 -6.66
C VAL A 168 5.20 -2.25 -6.85
N SER A 169 4.94 -1.24 -6.00
CA SER A 169 5.74 -0.01 -6.00
C SER A 169 7.22 -0.29 -5.74
N MET A 170 7.54 -1.15 -4.76
CA MET A 170 8.93 -1.56 -4.48
C MET A 170 9.55 -2.30 -5.67
N ALA A 171 8.85 -3.27 -6.28
CA ALA A 171 9.34 -3.94 -7.48
C ALA A 171 9.56 -2.97 -8.64
N ALA A 172 8.68 -1.98 -8.80
CA ALA A 172 8.83 -0.95 -9.83
C ALA A 172 10.03 -0.02 -9.55
N ILE A 173 10.37 0.28 -8.29
CA ILE A 173 11.61 1.00 -7.93
C ILE A 173 12.83 0.17 -8.33
N ILE A 174 12.84 -1.12 -7.99
CA ILE A 174 13.93 -2.04 -8.36
C ILE A 174 14.06 -2.12 -9.89
N ALA A 175 12.95 -2.31 -10.59
CA ALA A 175 12.90 -2.33 -12.05
C ALA A 175 13.43 -1.02 -12.66
N THR A 176 13.03 0.12 -12.11
CA THR A 176 13.53 1.44 -12.55
C THR A 176 15.04 1.53 -12.39
N ALA A 177 15.59 1.09 -11.26
CA ALA A 177 17.04 1.11 -11.02
C ALA A 177 17.81 0.18 -11.99
N MET A 178 17.31 -1.03 -12.22
CA MET A 178 17.90 -1.97 -13.19
C MET A 178 17.87 -1.41 -14.61
N LEU A 179 16.73 -0.85 -15.04
CA LEU A 179 16.58 -0.27 -16.36
C LEU A 179 17.39 1.01 -16.53
N ALA A 180 17.52 1.84 -15.50
CA ALA A 180 18.39 3.01 -15.52
C ALA A 180 19.86 2.64 -15.73
N TYR A 181 20.32 1.58 -15.04
CA TYR A 181 21.66 1.04 -15.24
C TYR A 181 21.86 0.53 -16.68
N ALA A 182 20.90 -0.22 -17.21
CA ALA A 182 20.96 -0.71 -18.59
C ALA A 182 20.90 0.41 -19.64
N SER A 183 20.07 1.44 -19.41
CA SER A 183 19.98 2.63 -20.25
C SER A 183 21.30 3.40 -20.28
N TRP A 184 22.01 3.48 -19.15
CA TRP A 184 23.32 4.12 -19.10
C TRP A 184 24.38 3.39 -19.93
N GLN A 185 24.28 2.06 -20.06
CA GLN A 185 25.20 1.27 -20.88
C GLN A 185 24.83 1.29 -22.37
N THR A 186 23.58 0.98 -22.67
CA THR A 186 23.15 0.67 -24.04
C THR A 186 22.61 1.89 -24.79
N HIS A 187 22.19 2.94 -24.08
CA HIS A 187 21.50 4.11 -24.64
C HIS A 187 20.27 3.75 -25.50
N ASP A 188 19.70 2.55 -25.31
CA ASP A 188 18.56 2.07 -26.06
C ASP A 188 17.28 2.83 -25.66
N ARG A 189 16.57 3.35 -26.67
CA ARG A 189 15.33 4.12 -26.50
C ARG A 189 14.25 3.30 -25.82
N MET A 190 14.10 2.03 -26.16
CA MET A 190 13.07 1.17 -25.55
C MET A 190 13.32 1.01 -24.05
N THR A 191 14.58 0.78 -23.65
CA THR A 191 14.97 0.67 -22.24
C THR A 191 14.68 1.96 -21.47
N VAL A 192 14.95 3.13 -22.06
CA VAL A 192 14.61 4.43 -21.45
C VAL A 192 13.09 4.58 -21.29
N THR A 193 12.29 4.20 -22.29
CA THR A 193 10.83 4.25 -22.19
C THR A 193 10.31 3.33 -21.09
N LEU A 194 10.83 2.09 -21.00
CA LEU A 194 10.47 1.15 -19.94
C LEU A 194 10.89 1.65 -18.55
N MET A 195 12.07 2.27 -18.43
CA MET A 195 12.54 2.90 -17.19
C MET A 195 11.57 4.00 -16.73
N ILE A 196 11.14 4.89 -17.64
CA ILE A 196 10.18 5.95 -17.33
C ILE A 196 8.83 5.33 -16.93
N GLY A 197 8.36 4.32 -17.66
CA GLY A 197 7.13 3.60 -17.33
C GLY A 197 7.17 2.95 -15.94
N ALA A 198 8.28 2.29 -15.60
CA ALA A 198 8.51 1.72 -14.28
C ALA A 198 8.55 2.79 -13.18
N ALA A 199 9.18 3.94 -13.43
CA ALA A 199 9.21 5.05 -12.48
C ALA A 199 7.82 5.64 -12.22
N VAL A 200 7.03 5.84 -13.27
CA VAL A 200 5.63 6.30 -13.17
C VAL A 200 4.79 5.28 -12.39
N LEU A 201 4.96 3.98 -12.66
CA LEU A 201 4.27 2.92 -11.93
C LEU A 201 4.65 2.92 -10.45
N ALA A 202 5.94 3.05 -10.14
CA ALA A 202 6.45 3.12 -8.78
C ALA A 202 5.81 4.27 -7.99
N ILE A 203 5.79 5.48 -8.56
CA ILE A 203 5.22 6.67 -7.95
C ILE A 203 3.69 6.53 -7.80
N GLY A 204 3.00 6.11 -8.87
CA GLY A 204 1.55 5.99 -8.87
C GLY A 204 1.04 5.00 -7.82
N LEU A 205 1.69 3.83 -7.71
CA LEU A 205 1.34 2.82 -6.72
C LEU A 205 1.76 3.23 -5.30
N PHE A 206 2.86 3.96 -5.15
CA PHE A 206 3.23 4.54 -3.85
C PHE A 206 2.17 5.54 -3.35
N LEU A 207 1.65 6.41 -4.22
CA LEU A 207 0.57 7.32 -3.88
C LEU A 207 -0.73 6.58 -3.52
N ARG A 208 -1.06 5.49 -4.24
CA ARG A 208 -2.22 4.64 -3.91
C ARG A 208 -2.03 3.91 -2.58
N PHE A 209 -0.81 3.45 -2.27
CA PHE A 209 -0.47 2.86 -0.98
C PHE A 209 -0.79 3.81 0.18
N ILE A 210 -0.34 5.08 0.10
CA ILE A 210 -0.65 6.09 1.12
C ILE A 210 -2.16 6.33 1.22
N LYS A 211 -2.86 6.41 0.09
CA LYS A 211 -4.31 6.59 0.06
C LYS A 211 -5.03 5.48 0.81
N PHE A 212 -4.70 4.21 0.56
CA PHE A 212 -5.36 3.07 1.22
C PHE A 212 -5.01 2.97 2.71
N TYR A 213 -3.78 3.35 3.09
CA TYR A 213 -3.39 3.41 4.49
C TYR A 213 -4.26 4.39 5.29
N ALA A 214 -4.52 5.58 4.74
CA ALA A 214 -5.41 6.55 5.38
C ALA A 214 -6.89 6.18 5.27
N ALA A 215 -7.34 5.63 4.13
CA ALA A 215 -8.71 5.16 3.96
C ALA A 215 -9.07 4.08 4.99
N TYR A 216 -8.16 3.12 5.24
CA TYR A 216 -8.30 2.10 6.26
C TYR A 216 -8.54 2.73 7.63
N THR A 217 -7.65 3.63 8.04
CA THR A 217 -7.71 4.29 9.35
C THR A 217 -8.97 5.13 9.52
N ARG A 218 -9.35 5.89 8.48
CA ARG A 218 -10.55 6.71 8.51
C ARG A 218 -11.81 5.86 8.61
N GLU A 219 -11.86 4.72 7.94
CA GLU A 219 -13.01 3.83 8.01
C GLU A 219 -13.18 3.25 9.42
N VAL A 220 -12.09 2.86 10.07
CA VAL A 220 -12.10 2.40 11.47
C VAL A 220 -12.77 3.44 12.37
N PHE A 221 -12.31 4.69 12.31
CA PHE A 221 -12.87 5.74 13.16
C PHE A 221 -14.30 6.14 12.80
N ARG A 222 -14.65 6.15 11.51
CA ARG A 222 -16.04 6.45 11.07
C ARG A 222 -17.02 5.38 11.53
N THR A 223 -16.64 4.11 11.51
CA THR A 223 -17.50 3.03 11.99
C THR A 223 -17.58 3.02 13.50
N TYR A 224 -16.45 3.21 14.20
CA TYR A 224 -16.42 3.35 15.65
C TYR A 224 -17.40 4.42 16.14
N ASP A 225 -17.38 5.60 15.49
CA ASP A 225 -18.29 6.70 15.81
C ASP A 225 -19.79 6.36 15.67
N LYS A 226 -20.12 5.43 14.78
CA LYS A 226 -21.51 5.01 14.54
C LYS A 226 -21.97 3.93 15.51
N VAL A 227 -21.07 3.06 15.94
CA VAL A 227 -21.41 1.83 16.69
C VAL A 227 -21.28 2.02 18.19
N VAL A 228 -20.31 2.80 18.64
CA VAL A 228 -20.11 3.09 20.06
C VAL A 228 -20.95 4.30 20.43
N SER A 229 -21.74 4.18 21.50
CA SER A 229 -22.58 5.26 22.03
C SER A 229 -21.80 6.16 22.97
#